data_AF-A0A2S8NVS2-F1
#
_entry.id   AF-A0A2S8NVS2-F1
#
_cell.length_a   1.000
_cell.length_b   1.000
_cell.length_c   1.000
_cell.angle_alpha   90.00
_cell.angle_beta   90.00
_cell.angle_gamma   90.00
#
_symmetry.space_group_name_H-M   'P 1'
#
loop_
_entity.id
_entity.type
_entity.pdbx_description
1 polymer ?
#
loop_
_entity_poly.entity_id
_entity_poly.type
_entity_poly.pdbx_seq_one_letter_code
_entity_poly.pdbx_strand_id
1 'polypeptide(L)' 'MLAVLVFAGLYLLDWPSVKTSKKPIRWAYFVLLGLFLIWNTLAVSWSAWPNPNDVIQLVFGWIDRMVE' A
#
# COMPACT_ATOMS: atom_id res chain seq x y z
N MET A 1 1.99 -9.66 -6.96
CA MET A 1 1.24 -8.81 -7.92
C MET A 1 -0.28 -8.86 -7.70
N LEU A 2 -0.92 -10.03 -7.58
CA LEU A 2 -2.38 -10.11 -7.31
C LEU A 2 -2.82 -9.30 -6.08
N ALA A 3 -2.11 -9.44 -4.95
CA ALA A 3 -2.41 -8.66 -3.75
C ALA A 3 -2.36 -7.15 -3.98
N VAL A 4 -1.38 -6.65 -4.74
CA VAL A 4 -1.23 -5.22 -5.08
C VAL A 4 -2.43 -4.72 -5.87
N LEU A 5 -2.89 -5.50 -6.86
CA LEU A 5 -4.06 -5.17 -7.67
C LEU A 5 -5.36 -5.21 -6.85
N VAL A 6 -5.49 -6.18 -5.95
CA VAL A 6 -6.62 -6.27 -5.03
C VAL A 6 -6.65 -5.06 -4.08
N PHE A 7 -5.51 -4.70 -3.49
CA PHE A 7 -5.41 -3.51 -2.62
C PHE A 7 -5.69 -2.22 -3.39
N ALA A 8 -5.16 -2.07 -4.61
CA ALA A 8 -5.45 -0.90 -5.45
C ALA A 8 -6.94 -0.82 -5.82
N GLY A 9 -7.58 -1.96 -6.13
CA GLY A 9 -9.01 -2.03 -6.40
C GLY A 9 -9.86 -1.68 -5.18
N LEU A 10 -9.53 -2.25 -4.00
CA LEU A 10 -10.18 -1.92 -2.74
C LEU A 10 -10.01 -0.44 -2.39
N TYR A 11 -8.82 0.11 -2.61
CA TYR A 11 -8.54 1.53 -2.39
C TYR A 11 -9.45 2.40 -3.27
N LEU A 12 -9.59 2.06 -4.56
CA LEU A 12 -10.51 2.76 -5.48
C LEU A 12 -11.99 2.64 -5.09
N LEU A 13 -12.41 1.54 -4.47
CA LEU A 13 -13.78 1.40 -3.95
C LEU A 13 -14.08 2.37 -2.81
N ASP A 14 -13.06 2.88 -2.13
CA ASP A 14 -13.18 3.87 -1.06
C ASP A 14 -13.32 5.32 -1.58
N TRP A 15 -13.17 5.51 -2.89
CA TRP A 15 -13.34 6.80 -3.56
C TRP A 15 -14.66 7.54 -3.24
N PRO A 16 -15.84 6.89 -3.17
CA PRO A 16 -17.10 7.55 -2.81
C PRO A 16 -17.10 8.14 -1.39
N SER A 17 -16.32 7.60 -0.47
CA SER A 17 -16.13 8.12 0.88
C SER A 17 -15.17 9.33 0.86
N VAL A 18 -14.11 9.25 0.07
CA VAL A 18 -13.10 10.30 -0.04
C VAL A 18 -13.59 11.51 -0.85
N LYS A 19 -14.45 11.32 -1.86
CA LYS A 19 -14.98 12.41 -2.70
C LYS A 19 -15.83 13.41 -1.93
N THR A 20 -16.32 13.10 -0.74
CA THR A 20 -17.07 14.02 0.13
C THR A 20 -16.15 14.70 1.16
N SER A 21 -14.91 14.23 1.31
CA SER A 21 -13.92 14.74 2.25
C SER A 21 -13.30 16.08 1.82
N LYS A 22 -12.56 16.72 2.74
CA LYS A 22 -11.85 17.99 2.53
C LYS A 22 -10.79 17.88 1.42
N LYS A 23 -10.51 18.98 0.71
CA LYS A 23 -9.47 19.06 -0.35
C LYS A 23 -8.12 18.42 0.01
N PRO A 24 -7.51 18.66 1.19
CA PRO A 24 -6.22 18.03 1.54
C PRO A 24 -6.32 16.50 1.64
N ILE A 25 -7.44 15.96 2.10
CA ILE A 25 -7.66 14.51 2.22
C ILE A 25 -7.74 13.87 0.83
N ARG A 26 -8.41 14.53 -0.12
CA ARG A 26 -8.46 14.03 -1.51
C ARG A 26 -7.08 14.04 -2.17
N TRP A 27 -6.28 15.07 -1.92
CA TRP A 27 -4.91 15.14 -2.43
C TRP A 27 -4.03 14.05 -1.81
N ALA A 28 -4.08 13.89 -0.49
CA ALA A 28 -3.37 12.83 0.22
C ALA A 28 -3.77 11.44 -0.29
N TYR A 29 -5.05 11.21 -0.57
CA TYR A 29 -5.54 9.95 -1.11
C TYR A 29 -4.87 9.58 -2.45
N PHE A 30 -4.78 10.51 -3.39
CA PHE A 30 -4.10 10.26 -4.68
C PHE A 30 -2.58 10.15 -4.53
N VAL A 31 -1.97 10.94 -3.64
CA VAL A 31 -0.53 10.84 -3.36
C VAL A 31 -0.18 9.47 -2.78
N LEU A 32 -0.96 8.99 -1.82
CA LEU A 32 -0.78 7.67 -1.21
C LEU A 32 -0.98 6.54 -2.23
N LEU A 33 -2.00 6.65 -3.09
CA LEU A 33 -2.20 5.69 -4.19
C LEU A 33 -1.01 5.68 -5.15
N GLY A 34 -0.52 6.86 -5.54
CA GLY A 34 0.63 7.01 -6.42
C GLY A 34 1.88 6.40 -5.81
N LEU A 35 2.19 6.72 -4.55
CA LEU A 35 3.32 6.14 -3.82
C LEU A 35 3.21 4.62 -3.72
N PHE A 36 2.02 4.09 -3.41
CA PHE A 36 1.78 2.66 -3.34
C PHE A 36 2.06 1.97 -4.68
N LEU A 37 1.54 2.51 -5.79
CA LEU A 37 1.75 1.95 -7.12
C LEU A 37 3.21 2.04 -7.56
N ILE A 38 3.86 3.19 -7.34
CA ILE A 38 5.27 3.40 -7.69
C ILE A 38 6.15 2.44 -6.91
N TRP A 39 5.94 2.32 -5.60
CA TRP A 39 6.73 1.42 -4.75
C TRP A 39 6.57 -0.04 -5.17
N ASN A 40 5.33 -0.49 -5.41
CA ASN A 40 5.08 -1.85 -5.85
C ASN A 40 5.62 -2.12 -7.26
N THR A 41 5.61 -1.13 -8.15
CA THR A 41 6.23 -1.25 -9.48
C THR A 41 7.75 -1.38 -9.36
N LEU A 42 8.39 -0.55 -8.53
CA LEU A 42 9.83 -0.64 -8.25
C LEU A 42 10.22 -1.98 -7.64
N ALA A 43 9.42 -2.51 -6.71
CA ALA A 43 9.64 -3.83 -6.11
C ALA A 43 9.59 -4.97 -7.14
N VAL A 44 8.82 -4.81 -8.23
CA VAL A 44 8.75 -5.81 -9.32
C VAL A 44 9.88 -5.59 -10.34
N SER A 45 10.20 -4.34 -10.67
CA SER A 45 11.22 -4.02 -11.68
C SER A 45 12.65 -4.17 -11.17
N TRP A 46 12.87 -4.08 -9.85
CA TRP A 46 14.19 -4.14 -9.25
C TRP A 46 14.23 -5.17 -8.12
N SER A 47 14.90 -6.29 -8.37
CA SER A 47 14.99 -7.43 -7.43
C SER A 47 15.67 -7.11 -6.09
N ALA A 48 16.48 -6.06 -6.02
CA ALA A 48 17.11 -5.60 -4.78
C ALA A 48 16.27 -4.56 -4.02
N TRP A 49 15.17 -4.08 -4.62
CA TRP A 49 14.28 -3.13 -3.97
C TRP A 49 13.40 -3.85 -2.96
N PRO A 50 13.28 -3.36 -1.72
CA PRO A 50 12.55 -4.05 -0.67
C PRO A 50 11.07 -4.17 -1.03
N ASN A 51 10.58 -5.41 -1.06
CA ASN A 51 9.17 -5.68 -1.25
C ASN A 51 8.42 -5.16 -0.02
N PRO A 52 7.32 -4.41 -0.18
CA PRO A 52 6.56 -3.89 0.96
C PRO A 52 6.13 -4.99 1.93
N ASN A 53 5.87 -6.22 1.47
CA ASN A 53 5.59 -7.36 2.34
C ASN A 53 6.79 -7.72 3.24
N ASP A 54 8.01 -7.71 2.69
CA ASP A 54 9.22 -8.01 3.45
C ASP A 54 9.49 -6.93 4.50
N VAL A 55 9.18 -5.67 4.17
CA VAL A 55 9.27 -4.55 5.13
C VAL A 55 8.24 -4.71 6.25
N ILE A 56 6.99 -5.07 5.94
CA ILE A 56 5.96 -5.31 6.95
C ILE A 56 6.36 -6.50 7.84
N GLN A 57 6.87 -7.58 7.26
CA GLN A 57 7.32 -8.74 8.02
C GLN A 57 8.56 -8.44 8.87
N LEU A 58 9.47 -7.58 8.39
CA LEU A 58 10.61 -7.11 9.19
C LEU A 58 10.14 -6.27 10.39
N VAL A 59 9.20 -5.34 10.16
CA VAL A 59 8.75 -4.38 11.18
C VAL A 59 7.76 -4.99 12.16
N PHE A 60 6.94 -5.97 11.74
CA PHE A 60 5.84 -6.52 12.54
C PHE A 60 5.86 -8.04 12.67
N GLY A 61 6.67 -8.78 11.91
CA GLY A 61 6.72 -10.25 11.97
C GLY A 61 7.31 -10.81 13.26
N TRP A 62 7.90 -9.96 14.12
CA TRP A 62 8.25 -10.36 15.48
C TRP A 62 7.02 -10.49 16.39
N ILE A 63 5.90 -9.83 16.07
CA ILE A 63 4.65 -9.94 16.85
C ILE A 63 4.06 -11.34 16.69
N ASP A 64 4.05 -11.89 15.47
CA ASP A 64 3.60 -13.26 15.22
C ASP A 64 4.42 -14.29 16.02
N ARG A 65 5.74 -14.08 16.15
CA ARG A 65 6.61 -14.94 16.97
C ARG A 65 6.42 -14.83 18.48
N MET A 66 5.77 -13.78 18.98
CA MET A 66 5.49 -13.61 20.41
C MET A 66 4.13 -14.19 20.82
N VAL A 67 3.30 -14.57 19.85
CA VAL A 67 1.96 -15.13 20.08
C VAL A 67 1.93 -16.66 19.90
N GLU A 68 3.00 -17.26 19.35
CA GLU A 68 3.32 -18.69 19.45
C GLU A 68 4.05 -19.03 20.77
#